data_AF-A0A2E0YZV1-F1
#
_entry.id   AF-A0A2E0YZV1-F1
#
_cell.length_a   1.000
_cell.length_b   1.000
_cell.length_c   1.000
_cell.angle_alpha   90.00
_cell.angle_beta   90.00
_cell.angle_gamma   90.00
#
_symmetry.space_group_name_H-M   'P 1'
#
loop_
_entity.id
_entity.type
_entity.pdbx_description
1 polymer ?
#
loop_
_entity_poly.entity_id
_entity_poly.type
_entity_poly.pdbx_seq_one_letter_code
_entity_poly.pdbx_strand_id
1 'polypeptide(L)'
;MHNLKMILRHCLGALLLVTAAIHADPEPEYTFMDDLKVVDDALRNNPTHALRQSLESCLKQRNHAVVLNEIGMEERARRALQYCFDSLYLTRETVVKVKAPTQEELQALAQQEFDRALALAPDVRNGLAIYRECAACHEPEGWGLASGIVPQIAGQHRDVVIKQLADFRAGNRNSGLMAPYASVESIGGAQAVADVAEYVSTLEISVDNGKGPGTSLALGERLYARHCAKCHGDNGEGSNEDLAPRIQAQHYKYLLEQFRAIRDGERRNASAKMTALSKELTGEEVAAVLDYTSRLLPDEELRAPEGWRNPDFEQP
;
A
#
# COMPACT_ATOMS: atom_id res chain seq x y z
N MET A 1 -55.84 8.09 -55.33
CA MET A 1 -54.56 8.27 -54.61
C MET A 1 -54.63 9.39 -53.57
N HIS A 2 -55.72 9.38 -52.79
CA HIS A 2 -55.87 10.17 -51.56
C HIS A 2 -55.25 9.32 -50.43
N ASN A 3 -53.98 9.53 -50.10
CA ASN A 3 -53.35 9.17 -48.81
C ASN A 3 -51.83 9.32 -48.86
N LEU A 4 -51.33 10.54 -49.12
CA LEU A 4 -49.90 10.84 -48.89
C LEU A 4 -49.66 12.24 -48.30
N LYS A 5 -50.71 12.89 -47.76
CA LYS A 5 -50.61 14.22 -47.11
C LYS A 5 -50.89 14.19 -45.59
N MET A 6 -51.14 13.01 -45.00
CA MET A 6 -51.50 12.90 -43.57
C MET A 6 -50.40 12.27 -42.69
N ILE A 7 -49.22 11.97 -43.24
CA ILE A 7 -48.09 11.42 -42.44
C ILE A 7 -46.97 12.47 -42.26
N LEU A 8 -46.95 13.57 -43.02
CA LEU A 8 -45.92 14.61 -42.93
C LEU A 8 -46.25 15.78 -41.98
N ARG A 9 -47.22 15.63 -41.07
CA ARG A 9 -47.62 16.67 -40.10
C ARG A 9 -47.44 16.28 -38.63
N HIS A 10 -46.97 15.07 -38.33
CA HIS A 10 -46.70 14.61 -36.97
C HIS A 10 -45.21 14.51 -36.61
N CYS A 11 -44.29 14.92 -37.51
CA CYS A 11 -42.84 14.91 -37.23
C CYS A 11 -42.20 16.31 -37.14
N LEU A 12 -42.98 17.39 -37.13
CA LEU A 12 -42.46 18.77 -37.07
C LEU A 12 -42.84 19.54 -35.78
N GLY A 13 -43.30 18.82 -34.74
CA GLY A 13 -43.72 19.42 -33.45
C GLY A 13 -42.94 18.98 -32.22
N ALA A 14 -41.89 18.15 -32.38
CA ALA A 14 -41.13 17.58 -31.25
C ALA A 14 -39.61 17.77 -31.41
N LEU A 15 -39.20 18.82 -32.13
CA LEU A 15 -37.77 19.17 -32.31
C LEU A 15 -37.50 20.64 -31.97
N LEU A 16 -38.16 21.13 -30.93
CA LEU A 16 -37.88 22.38 -30.24
C LEU A 16 -38.23 22.11 -28.77
N LEU A 17 -37.25 22.28 -27.86
CA LEU A 17 -37.24 21.90 -26.44
C LEU A 17 -36.68 20.49 -26.17
N VAL A 18 -35.36 20.29 -26.32
CA VAL A 18 -34.44 19.86 -25.23
C VAL A 18 -33.00 20.10 -25.72
N THR A 19 -32.59 21.36 -25.75
CA THR A 19 -31.17 21.73 -25.53
C THR A 19 -31.16 22.66 -24.33
N ALA A 20 -31.67 22.17 -23.21
CA ALA A 20 -31.21 22.68 -21.92
C ALA A 20 -29.78 22.13 -21.80
N ALA A 21 -28.82 23.00 -22.10
CA ALA A 21 -27.45 22.79 -21.68
C ALA A 21 -27.51 22.45 -20.19
N ILE A 22 -27.04 21.25 -19.85
CA ILE A 22 -26.63 20.91 -18.49
C ILE A 22 -25.47 21.85 -18.22
N HIS A 23 -25.77 23.06 -17.77
CA HIS A 23 -24.82 23.84 -17.02
C HIS A 23 -24.68 23.03 -15.74
N ALA A 24 -23.68 22.15 -15.70
CA ALA A 24 -23.09 21.83 -14.41
C ALA A 24 -22.74 23.20 -13.83
N ASP A 25 -23.39 23.57 -12.73
CA ASP A 25 -22.96 24.73 -11.96
C ASP A 25 -21.44 24.59 -11.78
N PRO A 26 -20.64 25.63 -12.05
CA PRO A 26 -19.20 25.53 -11.83
C PRO A 26 -18.99 25.13 -10.37
N GLU A 27 -18.34 23.98 -10.17
CA GLU A 27 -17.88 23.53 -8.86
C GLU A 27 -17.26 24.73 -8.13
N PRO A 28 -17.63 24.98 -6.86
CA PRO A 28 -17.13 26.14 -6.14
C PRO A 28 -15.59 26.15 -6.17
N GLU A 29 -15.01 27.23 -6.71
CA GLU A 29 -13.57 27.36 -6.86
C GLU A 29 -12.94 27.64 -5.49
N TYR A 30 -12.46 26.57 -4.83
CA TYR A 30 -11.76 26.69 -3.55
C TYR A 30 -10.33 27.19 -3.75
N THR A 31 -9.95 28.20 -2.95
CA THR A 31 -8.58 28.72 -2.95
C THR A 31 -7.69 27.88 -2.04
N PHE A 32 -6.36 27.99 -2.22
CA PHE A 32 -5.41 27.41 -1.28
C PHE A 32 -5.66 27.85 0.18
N MET A 33 -6.09 29.10 0.39
CA MET A 33 -6.37 29.63 1.72
C MET A 33 -7.63 29.03 2.35
N ASP A 34 -8.63 28.68 1.52
CA ASP A 34 -9.83 27.97 1.98
C ASP A 34 -9.47 26.56 2.44
N ASP A 35 -8.69 25.84 1.63
CA ASP A 35 -8.20 24.49 1.97
C ASP A 35 -7.32 24.52 3.22
N LEU A 36 -6.41 25.49 3.33
CA LEU A 36 -5.51 25.65 4.48
C LEU A 36 -6.32 25.88 5.77
N LYS A 37 -7.37 26.70 5.69
CA LYS A 37 -8.24 26.98 6.84
C LYS A 37 -8.95 25.73 7.33
N VAL A 38 -9.48 24.90 6.42
CA VAL A 38 -10.13 23.62 6.78
C VAL A 38 -9.14 22.68 7.48
N VAL A 39 -7.93 22.56 6.93
CA VAL A 39 -6.86 21.74 7.54
C VAL A 39 -6.44 22.27 8.90
N ASP A 40 -6.29 23.59 9.06
CA ASP A 40 -5.93 24.23 10.31
C ASP A 40 -6.99 24.03 11.41
N ASP A 41 -8.27 24.15 11.04
CA ASP A 41 -9.38 23.88 11.95
C ASP A 41 -9.42 22.40 12.37
N ALA A 42 -9.14 21.47 11.46
CA ALA A 42 -9.05 20.05 11.77
C ALA A 42 -7.89 19.76 12.74
N LEU A 43 -6.69 20.29 12.48
CA LEU A 43 -5.52 20.09 13.32
C LEU A 43 -5.69 20.68 14.73
N ARG A 44 -6.33 21.85 14.86
CA ARG A 44 -6.62 22.48 16.16
C ARG A 44 -7.63 21.70 16.99
N ASN A 45 -8.70 21.24 16.35
CA ASN A 45 -9.82 20.63 17.06
C ASN A 45 -9.65 19.13 17.28
N ASN A 46 -8.57 18.52 16.75
CA ASN A 46 -8.30 17.09 16.75
C ASN A 46 -9.56 16.26 16.45
N PRO A 47 -9.83 15.91 15.19
CA PRO A 47 -11.03 15.15 14.85
C PRO A 47 -11.06 13.91 15.74
N THR A 48 -12.18 13.68 16.44
CA THR A 48 -12.36 12.60 17.42
C THR A 48 -12.10 11.19 16.88
N HIS A 49 -11.82 11.06 15.59
CA HIS A 49 -11.60 9.82 14.85
C HIS A 49 -10.29 9.81 14.03
N ALA A 50 -9.49 10.88 14.05
CA ALA A 50 -8.21 10.91 13.37
C ALA A 50 -7.13 10.19 14.20
N LEU A 51 -6.37 9.31 13.56
CA LEU A 51 -5.20 8.70 14.18
C LEU A 51 -4.15 9.78 14.47
N ARG A 52 -3.46 9.67 15.62
CA ARG A 52 -2.41 10.62 16.03
C ARG A 52 -1.35 10.81 14.93
N GLN A 53 -0.95 9.74 14.26
CA GLN A 53 0.04 9.76 13.18
C GLN A 53 -0.48 10.47 11.92
N SER A 54 -1.78 10.35 11.61
CA SER A 54 -2.41 11.11 10.52
C SER A 54 -2.39 12.61 10.81
N LEU A 55 -2.56 13.00 12.08
CA LEU A 55 -2.44 14.40 12.49
C LEU A 55 -1.01 14.91 12.39
N GLU A 56 -0.02 14.13 12.83
CA GLU A 56 1.40 14.49 12.73
C GLU A 56 1.87 14.58 11.26
N SER A 57 1.46 13.61 10.43
CA SER A 57 1.77 13.60 8.99
C SER A 57 1.07 14.73 8.25
N CYS A 58 -0.20 14.99 8.56
CA CYS A 58 -0.91 16.14 8.03
C CYS A 58 -0.26 17.45 8.47
N LEU A 59 0.12 17.61 9.74
CA LEU A 59 0.81 18.82 10.21
C LEU A 59 2.10 19.07 9.43
N LYS A 60 2.88 18.02 9.15
CA LYS A 60 4.09 18.13 8.32
C LYS A 60 3.77 18.56 6.90
N GLN A 61 2.77 17.96 6.27
CA GLN A 61 2.35 18.30 4.90
C GLN A 61 1.75 19.71 4.81
N ARG A 62 0.94 20.11 5.80
CA ARG A 62 0.42 21.47 5.95
C ARG A 62 1.55 22.49 6.01
N ASN A 63 2.57 22.27 6.84
CA ASN A 63 3.70 23.18 6.95
C ASN A 63 4.50 23.25 5.64
N HIS A 64 4.68 22.11 4.97
CA HIS A 64 5.32 22.07 3.66
C HIS A 64 4.50 22.83 2.60
N ALA A 65 3.18 22.68 2.62
CA ALA A 65 2.27 23.34 1.70
C ALA A 65 2.33 24.87 1.82
N VAL A 66 2.41 25.42 3.03
CA VAL A 66 2.57 26.87 3.25
C VAL A 66 3.87 27.37 2.63
N VAL A 67 4.99 26.69 2.86
CA VAL A 67 6.28 27.06 2.25
C VAL A 67 6.20 27.01 0.73
N LEU A 68 5.60 25.96 0.16
CA LEU A 68 5.42 25.84 -1.29
C LEU A 68 4.57 26.98 -1.87
N ASN A 69 3.51 27.39 -1.17
CA ASN A 69 2.65 28.49 -1.58
C ASN A 69 3.40 29.84 -1.54
N GLU A 70 4.19 30.08 -0.48
CA GLU A 70 5.01 31.30 -0.34
C GLU A 70 6.03 31.47 -1.47
N ILE A 71 6.56 30.36 -2.01
CA ILE A 71 7.51 30.39 -3.14
C ILE A 71 6.83 30.26 -4.52
N GLY A 72 5.49 30.39 -4.58
CA GLY A 72 4.73 30.42 -5.84
C GLY A 72 4.48 29.06 -6.48
N MET A 73 4.66 27.94 -5.77
CA MET A 73 4.40 26.58 -6.25
C MET A 73 2.98 26.11 -5.93
N GLU A 74 1.97 26.84 -6.40
CA GLU A 74 0.57 26.67 -5.98
C GLU A 74 0.02 25.25 -6.18
N GLU A 75 0.25 24.63 -7.34
CA GLU A 75 -0.19 23.25 -7.63
C GLU A 75 0.43 22.21 -6.68
N ARG A 76 1.71 22.40 -6.31
CA ARG A 76 2.37 21.50 -5.35
C ARG A 76 1.86 21.75 -3.94
N ALA A 77 1.61 23.01 -3.57
CA ALA A 77 1.05 23.38 -2.29
C ALA A 77 -0.36 22.80 -2.10
N ARG A 78 -1.21 22.88 -3.14
CA ARG A 78 -2.56 22.26 -3.16
C ARG A 78 -2.49 20.74 -3.00
N ARG A 79 -1.60 20.05 -3.73
CA ARG A 79 -1.38 18.60 -3.56
C ARG A 79 -0.92 18.22 -2.15
N ALA A 80 -0.05 19.03 -1.55
CA ALA A 80 0.40 18.80 -0.18
C ALA A 80 -0.74 18.97 0.84
N LEU A 81 -1.66 19.94 0.64
CA LEU A 81 -2.88 20.03 1.46
C LEU A 81 -3.86 18.90 1.18
N GLN A 82 -3.98 18.42 -0.06
CA GLN A 82 -4.89 17.30 -0.40
C GLN A 82 -4.59 16.06 0.44
N TYR A 83 -3.32 15.77 0.72
CA TYR A 83 -2.93 14.69 1.65
C TYR A 83 -3.63 14.80 3.01
N CYS A 84 -3.79 16.02 3.55
CA CYS A 84 -4.51 16.23 4.80
C CYS A 84 -6.01 15.96 4.67
N PHE A 85 -6.62 16.35 3.55
CA PHE A 85 -8.03 16.04 3.28
C PHE A 85 -8.25 14.53 3.23
N ASP A 86 -7.37 13.80 2.57
CA ASP A 86 -7.46 12.34 2.46
C ASP A 86 -7.18 11.66 3.80
N SER A 87 -6.13 12.10 4.50
CA SER A 87 -5.66 11.48 5.75
C SER A 87 -6.56 11.75 6.95
N LEU A 88 -7.26 12.88 6.95
CA LEU A 88 -8.16 13.30 8.02
C LEU A 88 -9.64 13.23 7.60
N TYR A 89 -9.95 12.71 6.41
CA TYR A 89 -11.30 12.56 5.86
C TYR A 89 -12.08 13.88 5.85
N LEU A 90 -11.46 14.95 5.36
CA LEU A 90 -12.05 16.29 5.30
C LEU A 90 -12.78 16.51 3.97
N THR A 91 -13.79 17.38 3.98
CA THR A 91 -14.48 17.87 2.78
C THR A 91 -14.39 19.40 2.69
N ARG A 92 -14.42 19.94 1.48
CA ARG A 92 -14.37 21.40 1.21
C ARG A 92 -15.71 22.09 1.44
N GLU A 93 -16.81 21.36 1.20
CA GLU A 93 -18.16 21.76 1.58
C GLU A 93 -18.38 21.42 3.06
N THR A 94 -18.31 22.43 3.92
CA THR A 94 -18.84 22.44 5.30
C THR A 94 -18.69 21.11 6.06
N VAL A 95 -17.49 20.80 6.59
CA VAL A 95 -17.27 19.82 7.67
C VAL A 95 -18.29 18.67 7.64
N VAL A 96 -18.45 18.01 6.49
CA VAL A 96 -19.12 16.71 6.49
C VAL A 96 -18.05 15.83 7.06
N LYS A 97 -18.13 15.64 8.38
CA LYS A 97 -17.33 14.65 9.10
C LYS A 97 -17.76 13.31 8.53
N VAL A 98 -17.14 12.90 7.42
CA VAL A 98 -17.15 11.50 7.04
C VAL A 98 -16.45 10.83 8.20
N LYS A 99 -17.22 10.07 8.99
CA LYS A 99 -16.67 9.30 10.10
C LYS A 99 -15.54 8.46 9.49
N ALA A 100 -14.31 8.67 9.96
CA ALA A 100 -13.19 7.84 9.53
C ALA A 100 -13.60 6.37 9.71
N PRO A 101 -13.36 5.52 8.71
CA PRO A 101 -13.73 4.13 8.79
C PRO A 101 -13.07 3.49 10.01
N THR A 102 -13.85 2.71 10.73
CA THR A 102 -13.40 1.89 11.84
C THR A 102 -12.40 0.85 11.35
N GLN A 103 -11.59 0.34 12.27
CA GLN A 103 -10.64 -0.74 11.97
C GLN A 103 -11.32 -1.96 11.34
N GLU A 104 -12.51 -2.31 11.82
CA GLU A 104 -13.30 -3.43 11.30
C GLU A 104 -13.79 -3.17 9.87
N GLU A 105 -14.22 -1.94 9.57
CA GLU A 105 -14.61 -1.54 8.20
C GLU A 105 -13.42 -1.60 7.24
N LEU A 106 -12.24 -1.13 7.66
CA LEU A 106 -11.01 -1.23 6.85
C LEU A 106 -10.58 -2.68 6.60
N GLN A 107 -10.69 -3.53 7.62
CA GLN A 107 -10.42 -4.96 7.49
C GLN A 107 -11.41 -5.65 6.55
N ALA A 108 -12.70 -5.30 6.62
CA ALA A 108 -13.72 -5.84 5.74
C ALA A 108 -13.49 -5.45 4.27
N LEU A 109 -13.10 -4.19 4.01
CA LEU A 109 -12.74 -3.72 2.67
C LEU A 109 -11.51 -4.46 2.12
N ALA A 110 -10.45 -4.58 2.93
CA ALA A 110 -9.25 -5.33 2.55
C ALA A 110 -9.57 -6.81 2.27
N GLN A 111 -10.41 -7.43 3.10
CA GLN A 111 -10.83 -8.82 2.92
C GLN A 111 -11.62 -9.02 1.62
N GLN A 112 -12.55 -8.11 1.31
CA GLN A 112 -13.34 -8.18 0.09
C GLN A 112 -12.45 -8.12 -1.17
N GLU A 113 -11.45 -7.24 -1.18
CA GLU A 113 -10.51 -7.14 -2.29
C GLU A 113 -9.58 -8.37 -2.36
N PHE A 114 -9.09 -8.83 -1.22
CA PHE A 114 -8.31 -10.06 -1.13
C PHE A 114 -9.06 -11.24 -1.72
N ASP A 115 -10.30 -11.50 -1.29
CA ASP A 115 -11.13 -12.61 -1.77
C ASP A 115 -11.38 -12.51 -3.28
N ARG A 116 -11.63 -11.29 -3.76
CA ARG A 116 -11.84 -11.03 -5.19
C ARG A 116 -10.59 -11.32 -6.00
N ALA A 117 -9.43 -10.82 -5.58
CA ALA A 117 -8.17 -11.02 -6.29
C ALA A 117 -7.73 -12.50 -6.25
N LEU A 118 -7.92 -13.17 -5.10
CA LEU A 118 -7.57 -14.58 -4.93
C LEU A 118 -8.34 -15.48 -5.89
N ALA A 119 -9.63 -15.19 -6.13
CA ALA A 119 -10.51 -15.94 -7.02
C ALA A 119 -10.25 -15.73 -8.52
N LEU A 120 -9.41 -14.77 -8.91
CA LEU A 120 -9.09 -14.49 -10.31
C LEU A 120 -7.90 -15.33 -10.78
N ALA A 121 -7.98 -15.79 -12.03
CA ALA A 121 -6.85 -16.40 -12.71
C ALA A 121 -5.84 -15.29 -13.07
N PRO A 122 -4.59 -15.34 -12.58
CA PRO A 122 -3.61 -14.30 -12.86
C PRO A 122 -3.04 -14.42 -14.29
N ASP A 123 -2.73 -13.27 -14.90
CA ASP A 123 -1.94 -13.15 -16.13
C ASP A 123 -0.55 -12.59 -15.80
N VAL A 124 0.46 -13.45 -15.81
CA VAL A 124 1.86 -13.11 -15.50
C VAL A 124 2.42 -12.02 -16.43
N ARG A 125 1.98 -11.98 -17.70
CA ARG A 125 2.48 -10.96 -18.64
C ARG A 125 1.91 -9.58 -18.30
N ASN A 126 0.63 -9.53 -17.91
CA ASN A 126 0.04 -8.30 -17.39
C ASN A 126 0.69 -7.91 -16.05
N GLY A 127 0.98 -8.90 -15.20
CA GLY A 127 1.71 -8.73 -13.94
C GLY A 127 3.07 -8.08 -14.13
N LEU A 128 3.86 -8.55 -15.11
CA LEU A 128 5.11 -7.92 -15.51
C LEU A 128 4.91 -6.46 -15.95
N ALA A 129 3.90 -6.18 -16.77
CA ALA A 129 3.63 -4.83 -17.25
C ALA A 129 3.36 -3.86 -16.09
N ILE A 130 2.56 -4.28 -15.11
CA ILE A 130 2.28 -3.53 -13.87
C ILE A 130 3.55 -3.40 -13.00
N TYR A 131 4.29 -4.50 -12.86
CA TYR A 131 5.47 -4.56 -12.00
C TYR A 131 6.57 -3.58 -12.41
N ARG A 132 6.62 -3.14 -13.67
CA ARG A 132 7.56 -2.09 -14.11
C ARG A 132 7.43 -0.79 -13.31
N GLU A 133 6.24 -0.45 -12.81
CA GLU A 133 6.08 0.68 -11.90
C GLU A 133 6.62 0.37 -10.50
N CYS A 134 6.40 -0.86 -10.00
CA CYS A 134 6.91 -1.30 -8.70
C CYS A 134 8.45 -1.36 -8.67
N ALA A 135 9.07 -1.75 -9.78
CA ALA A 135 10.51 -1.86 -9.96
C ALA A 135 11.25 -0.53 -9.77
N ALA A 136 10.56 0.61 -9.90
CA ALA A 136 11.14 1.93 -9.62
C ALA A 136 11.63 2.11 -8.17
N CYS A 137 11.13 1.29 -7.24
CA CYS A 137 11.57 1.28 -5.85
C CYS A 137 12.05 -0.10 -5.39
N HIS A 138 11.37 -1.17 -5.84
CA HIS A 138 11.70 -2.54 -5.44
C HIS A 138 12.84 -3.16 -6.25
N GLU A 139 13.42 -2.41 -7.19
CA GLU A 139 14.38 -2.85 -8.22
C GLU A 139 13.74 -3.82 -9.24
N PRO A 140 14.28 -3.92 -10.46
CA PRO A 140 13.84 -4.91 -11.46
C PRO A 140 13.80 -6.34 -10.92
N GLU A 141 14.73 -6.70 -10.06
CA GLU A 141 14.84 -8.02 -9.47
C GLU A 141 13.90 -8.24 -8.27
N GLY A 142 13.26 -7.18 -7.75
CA GLY A 142 12.40 -7.27 -6.57
C GLY A 142 13.16 -7.37 -5.25
N TRP A 143 14.45 -7.07 -5.25
CA TRP A 143 15.33 -7.18 -4.08
C TRP A 143 15.21 -6.01 -3.11
N GLY A 144 14.66 -4.87 -3.54
CA GLY A 144 14.54 -3.68 -2.70
C GLY A 144 15.90 -3.10 -2.32
N LEU A 145 15.95 -2.39 -1.18
CA LEU A 145 17.12 -1.63 -0.76
C LEU A 145 17.62 -2.11 0.60
N ALA A 146 18.94 -2.35 0.71
CA ALA A 146 19.59 -2.72 1.98
C ALA A 146 19.39 -1.70 3.13
N SER A 147 18.96 -0.48 2.83
CA SER A 147 18.50 0.50 3.82
C SER A 147 17.29 0.02 4.63
N GLY A 148 16.52 -0.93 4.10
CA GLY A 148 15.27 -1.45 4.66
C GLY A 148 14.05 -0.56 4.39
N ILE A 149 14.22 0.57 3.69
CA ILE A 149 13.12 1.48 3.34
C ILE A 149 12.18 0.80 2.33
N VAL A 150 12.76 0.07 1.37
CA VAL A 150 12.03 -0.72 0.38
C VAL A 150 12.39 -2.19 0.59
N PRO A 151 11.41 -3.08 0.86
CA PRO A 151 11.70 -4.48 1.13
C PRO A 151 11.99 -5.28 -0.13
N GLN A 152 12.69 -6.40 0.08
CA GLN A 152 12.68 -7.51 -0.87
C GLN A 152 11.26 -8.09 -0.96
N ILE A 153 10.71 -8.11 -2.16
CA ILE A 153 9.41 -8.73 -2.46
C ILE A 153 9.57 -9.95 -3.38
N ALA A 154 10.75 -10.14 -3.99
CA ALA A 154 11.04 -11.30 -4.82
C ALA A 154 10.72 -12.62 -4.12
N GLY A 155 10.04 -13.52 -4.82
CA GLY A 155 9.69 -14.85 -4.34
C GLY A 155 8.75 -14.86 -3.13
N GLN A 156 8.09 -13.74 -2.84
CA GLN A 156 7.05 -13.70 -1.81
C GLN A 156 5.82 -14.47 -2.28
N HIS A 157 5.16 -15.11 -1.33
CA HIS A 157 3.90 -15.82 -1.55
C HIS A 157 2.84 -14.91 -2.20
N ARG A 158 2.26 -15.35 -3.31
CA ARG A 158 1.22 -14.61 -4.06
C ARG A 158 0.15 -14.09 -3.12
N ASP A 159 -0.42 -14.95 -2.28
CA ASP A 159 -1.58 -14.59 -1.46
C ASP A 159 -1.18 -13.59 -0.37
N VAL A 160 0.07 -13.66 0.12
CA VAL A 160 0.64 -12.65 1.01
C VAL A 160 0.77 -11.30 0.30
N VAL A 161 1.23 -11.26 -0.95
CA VAL A 161 1.32 -10.03 -1.74
C VAL A 161 -0.06 -9.44 -2.00
N ILE A 162 -1.04 -10.25 -2.42
CA ILE A 162 -2.44 -9.84 -2.59
C ILE A 162 -2.95 -9.21 -1.29
N LYS A 163 -2.76 -9.89 -0.16
CA LYS A 163 -3.18 -9.40 1.15
C LYS A 163 -2.55 -8.04 1.47
N GLN A 164 -1.24 -7.88 1.25
CA GLN A 164 -0.59 -6.61 1.55
C GLN A 164 -1.09 -5.47 0.67
N LEU A 165 -1.30 -5.71 -0.64
CA LEU A 165 -1.83 -4.70 -1.56
C LEU A 165 -3.26 -4.29 -1.19
N ALA A 166 -4.14 -5.25 -0.90
CA ALA A 166 -5.49 -4.98 -0.43
C ALA A 166 -5.49 -4.20 0.91
N ASP A 167 -4.61 -4.56 1.83
CA ASP A 167 -4.47 -3.86 3.11
C ASP A 167 -3.95 -2.42 2.94
N PHE A 168 -3.05 -2.16 1.98
CA PHE A 168 -2.60 -0.81 1.65
C PHE A 168 -3.72 0.04 1.04
N ARG A 169 -4.46 -0.53 0.08
CA ARG A 169 -5.60 0.14 -0.59
C ARG A 169 -6.70 0.53 0.40
N ALA A 170 -6.99 -0.37 1.34
CA ALA A 170 -7.96 -0.11 2.40
C ALA A 170 -7.41 0.80 3.51
N GLY A 171 -6.11 1.10 3.58
CA GLY A 171 -5.53 1.80 4.74
C GLY A 171 -5.52 0.96 6.04
N ASN A 172 -5.71 -0.35 5.92
CA ASN A 172 -5.51 -1.31 7.02
C ASN A 172 -4.01 -1.52 7.31
N ARG A 173 -3.17 -1.27 6.30
CA ARG A 173 -1.72 -1.11 6.43
C ARG A 173 -1.33 0.29 5.94
N ASN A 174 -0.78 1.10 6.83
CA ASN A 174 -0.38 2.46 6.47
C ASN A 174 1.06 2.47 5.91
N SER A 175 1.26 3.16 4.78
CA SER A 175 2.58 3.54 4.28
C SER A 175 2.44 4.74 3.35
N GLY A 176 3.07 5.86 3.71
CA GLY A 176 3.07 7.07 2.88
C GLY A 176 3.77 6.88 1.53
N LEU A 177 4.61 5.84 1.41
CA LEU A 177 5.26 5.48 0.15
C LEU A 177 4.42 4.51 -0.67
N MET A 178 3.95 3.40 -0.08
CA MET A 178 3.30 2.33 -0.85
C MET A 178 1.82 2.58 -1.15
N ALA A 179 1.09 3.34 -0.33
CA ALA A 179 -0.35 3.51 -0.53
C ALA A 179 -0.72 4.10 -1.91
N PRO A 180 -0.03 5.14 -2.43
CA PRO A 180 -0.30 5.65 -3.78
C PRO A 180 -0.03 4.64 -4.89
N TYR A 181 1.09 3.90 -4.84
CA TYR A 181 1.45 2.90 -5.86
C TYR A 181 0.60 1.63 -5.77
N ALA A 182 0.04 1.34 -4.60
CA ALA A 182 -0.92 0.27 -4.47
C ALA A 182 -2.29 0.68 -5.00
N SER A 183 -2.60 1.94 -5.28
CA SER A 183 -3.98 2.39 -5.53
C SER A 183 -4.59 1.79 -6.81
N VAL A 184 -5.93 1.88 -6.92
CA VAL A 184 -6.66 1.44 -8.11
C VAL A 184 -6.28 2.29 -9.32
N GLU A 185 -6.01 3.58 -9.11
CA GLU A 185 -5.60 4.53 -10.15
C GLU A 185 -4.21 4.22 -10.68
N SER A 186 -3.29 3.74 -9.83
CA SER A 186 -1.91 3.43 -10.22
C SER A 186 -1.83 2.11 -11.00
N ILE A 187 -2.35 1.01 -10.42
CA ILE A 187 -2.12 -0.33 -11.00
C ILE A 187 -3.38 -1.02 -11.51
N GLY A 188 -4.58 -0.52 -11.19
CA GLY A 188 -5.86 -1.11 -11.59
C GLY A 188 -6.59 -1.87 -10.47
N GLY A 189 -7.66 -2.59 -10.81
CA GLY A 189 -8.51 -3.31 -9.84
C GLY A 189 -7.94 -4.64 -9.33
N ALA A 190 -8.81 -5.50 -8.79
CA ALA A 190 -8.41 -6.78 -8.20
C ALA A 190 -7.67 -7.73 -9.17
N GLN A 191 -7.94 -7.65 -10.49
CA GLN A 191 -7.19 -8.44 -11.49
C GLN A 191 -5.73 -8.03 -11.52
N ALA A 192 -5.45 -6.72 -11.53
CA ALA A 192 -4.07 -6.22 -11.51
C ALA A 192 -3.32 -6.64 -10.25
N VAL A 193 -4.00 -6.66 -9.10
CA VAL A 193 -3.46 -7.17 -7.84
C VAL A 193 -3.11 -8.66 -7.96
N ALA A 194 -3.98 -9.49 -8.54
CA ALA A 194 -3.72 -10.90 -8.76
C ALA A 194 -2.52 -11.13 -9.71
N ASP A 195 -2.47 -10.36 -10.80
CA ASP A 195 -1.45 -10.46 -11.85
C ASP A 195 -0.06 -10.07 -11.32
N VAL A 196 0.06 -8.92 -10.67
CA VAL A 196 1.35 -8.45 -10.14
C VAL A 196 1.82 -9.32 -8.98
N ALA A 197 0.91 -9.85 -8.15
CA ALA A 197 1.26 -10.76 -7.07
C ALA A 197 1.81 -12.08 -7.59
N GLU A 198 1.21 -12.63 -8.66
CA GLU A 198 1.74 -13.80 -9.35
C GLU A 198 3.14 -13.51 -9.91
N TYR A 199 3.33 -12.40 -10.65
CA TYR A 199 4.63 -12.04 -11.20
C TYR A 199 5.72 -11.89 -10.11
N VAL A 200 5.41 -11.20 -9.01
CA VAL A 200 6.35 -11.04 -7.88
C VAL A 200 6.74 -12.39 -7.27
N SER A 201 5.83 -13.36 -7.24
CA SER A 201 6.10 -14.69 -6.70
C SER A 201 7.06 -15.53 -7.54
N THR A 202 7.26 -15.19 -8.82
CA THR A 202 8.20 -15.89 -9.72
C THR A 202 9.61 -15.32 -9.69
N LEU A 203 9.83 -14.18 -9.02
CA LEU A 203 11.13 -13.53 -8.96
C LEU A 203 12.11 -14.27 -8.05
N GLU A 204 13.36 -14.34 -8.47
CA GLU A 204 14.44 -14.98 -7.73
C GLU A 204 14.89 -14.15 -6.52
N ILE A 205 15.10 -14.83 -5.38
CA ILE A 205 15.38 -14.19 -4.10
C ILE A 205 16.88 -13.92 -3.95
N SER A 206 17.27 -12.67 -3.68
CA SER A 206 18.66 -12.37 -3.29
C SER A 206 18.92 -12.71 -1.83
N VAL A 207 20.07 -13.33 -1.59
CA VAL A 207 20.60 -13.58 -0.24
C VAL A 207 21.58 -12.50 0.21
N ASP A 208 21.92 -11.54 -0.66
CA ASP A 208 22.74 -10.36 -0.38
C ASP A 208 21.90 -9.18 0.16
N ASN A 209 20.96 -9.51 1.04
CA ASN A 209 20.15 -8.52 1.74
C ASN A 209 20.94 -7.86 2.89
N GLY A 210 20.59 -6.62 3.24
CA GLY A 210 21.15 -5.96 4.41
C GLY A 210 20.95 -6.77 5.70
N LYS A 211 22.05 -7.30 6.26
CA LYS A 211 22.06 -8.09 7.51
C LYS A 211 22.20 -7.20 8.75
N GLY A 212 21.80 -7.73 9.90
CA GLY A 212 22.05 -7.09 11.19
C GLY A 212 23.53 -7.18 11.63
N PRO A 213 23.87 -6.70 12.84
CA PRO A 213 25.25 -6.61 13.32
C PRO A 213 25.99 -7.96 13.49
N GLY A 214 25.26 -9.07 13.64
CA GLY A 214 25.81 -10.40 13.89
C GLY A 214 26.23 -10.64 15.35
N THR A 215 25.87 -9.76 16.29
CA THR A 215 26.44 -9.78 17.65
C THR A 215 25.78 -10.77 18.60
N SER A 216 24.53 -11.17 18.33
CA SER A 216 23.73 -12.00 19.25
C SER A 216 23.04 -13.18 18.56
N LEU A 217 23.67 -13.76 17.53
CA LEU A 217 23.03 -14.77 16.67
C LEU A 217 22.57 -16.02 17.42
N ALA A 218 23.35 -16.51 18.39
CA ALA A 218 22.94 -17.67 19.19
C ALA A 218 21.68 -17.40 20.05
N LEU A 219 21.48 -16.15 20.50
CA LEU A 219 20.23 -15.76 21.15
C LEU A 219 19.10 -15.69 20.12
N GLY A 220 19.36 -15.05 18.98
CA GLY A 220 18.40 -14.92 17.89
C GLY A 220 17.88 -16.26 17.39
N GLU A 221 18.75 -17.24 17.20
CA GLU A 221 18.41 -18.60 16.81
C GLU A 221 17.45 -19.26 17.82
N ARG A 222 17.78 -19.21 19.11
CA ARG A 222 16.92 -19.78 20.17
C ARG A 222 15.55 -19.10 20.22
N LEU A 223 15.50 -17.79 20.05
CA LEU A 223 14.25 -17.03 20.02
C LEU A 223 13.44 -17.37 18.76
N TYR A 224 14.10 -17.50 17.62
CA TYR A 224 13.46 -17.86 16.36
C TYR A 224 12.78 -19.23 16.45
N ALA A 225 13.52 -20.24 16.88
CA ALA A 225 12.99 -21.59 17.07
C ALA A 225 11.81 -21.62 18.06
N ARG A 226 11.87 -20.80 19.12
CA ARG A 226 10.82 -20.75 20.15
C ARG A 226 9.56 -20.02 19.71
N HIS A 227 9.71 -18.90 18.98
CA HIS A 227 8.62 -17.94 18.78
C HIS A 227 8.19 -17.76 17.33
N CYS A 228 9.09 -17.96 16.37
CA CYS A 228 8.87 -17.58 14.97
C CYS A 228 8.59 -18.79 14.08
N ALA A 229 9.36 -19.87 14.25
CA ALA A 229 9.37 -21.01 13.34
C ALA A 229 8.00 -21.69 13.19
N LYS A 230 7.21 -21.71 14.27
CA LYS A 230 5.87 -22.32 14.27
C LYS A 230 4.92 -21.74 13.21
N CYS A 231 5.09 -20.46 12.86
CA CYS A 231 4.23 -19.79 11.88
C CYS A 231 4.98 -19.45 10.59
N HIS A 232 6.27 -19.16 10.67
CA HIS A 232 7.07 -18.75 9.51
C HIS A 232 7.90 -19.89 8.91
N GLY A 233 7.86 -21.09 9.47
CA GLY A 233 8.69 -22.23 9.05
C GLY A 233 10.09 -22.21 9.67
N ASP A 234 10.80 -23.32 9.58
CA ASP A 234 12.11 -23.48 10.25
C ASP A 234 13.18 -22.57 9.63
N ASN A 235 13.03 -22.25 8.34
CA ASN A 235 13.93 -21.36 7.60
C ASN A 235 13.30 -19.99 7.33
N GLY A 236 12.04 -19.74 7.70
CA GLY A 236 11.36 -18.46 7.42
C GLY A 236 10.69 -18.44 6.06
N GLU A 237 10.35 -19.61 5.53
CA GLU A 237 9.72 -19.83 4.24
C GLU A 237 8.27 -19.32 4.18
N GLY A 238 7.55 -19.31 5.29
CA GLY A 238 6.13 -18.93 5.35
C GLY A 238 5.22 -19.84 4.51
N SER A 239 3.96 -19.43 4.32
CA SER A 239 2.99 -20.17 3.50
C SER A 239 1.86 -19.26 3.00
N ASN A 240 1.26 -19.63 1.86
CA ASN A 240 0.00 -19.03 1.40
C ASN A 240 -1.14 -19.41 2.36
N GLU A 241 -1.19 -20.67 2.80
CA GLU A 241 -2.27 -21.22 3.63
C GLU A 241 -2.48 -20.45 4.94
N ASP A 242 -1.41 -20.06 5.63
CA ASP A 242 -1.49 -19.28 6.87
C ASP A 242 -1.37 -17.76 6.63
N LEU A 243 -1.22 -17.33 5.38
CA LEU A 243 -0.83 -15.98 4.98
C LEU A 243 0.40 -15.51 5.77
N ALA A 244 1.30 -16.44 6.08
CA ALA A 244 2.54 -16.19 6.79
C ALA A 244 3.58 -15.75 5.76
N PRO A 245 4.09 -14.50 5.83
CA PRO A 245 5.05 -14.03 4.86
C PRO A 245 6.35 -14.83 4.94
N ARG A 246 6.98 -15.02 3.79
CA ARG A 246 8.40 -15.36 3.70
C ARG A 246 9.21 -14.23 4.32
N ILE A 247 9.99 -14.53 5.35
CA ILE A 247 10.81 -13.56 6.10
C ILE A 247 12.31 -13.83 5.99
N GLN A 248 12.69 -14.99 5.44
CA GLN A 248 14.08 -15.32 5.12
C GLN A 248 14.64 -14.40 4.04
N ALA A 249 15.95 -14.14 4.10
CA ALA A 249 16.65 -13.19 3.26
C ALA A 249 16.03 -11.77 3.17
N GLN A 250 15.15 -11.39 4.09
CA GLN A 250 14.61 -10.03 4.14
C GLN A 250 15.60 -9.06 4.80
N HIS A 251 15.58 -7.78 4.39
CA HIS A 251 16.44 -6.77 5.00
C HIS A 251 16.18 -6.62 6.50
N TYR A 252 17.24 -6.70 7.31
CA TYR A 252 17.19 -6.57 8.77
C TYR A 252 16.45 -5.31 9.23
N LYS A 253 16.77 -4.17 8.60
CA LYS A 253 16.15 -2.88 8.94
C LYS A 253 14.65 -2.83 8.62
N TYR A 254 14.24 -3.48 7.52
CA TYR A 254 12.81 -3.62 7.21
C TYR A 254 12.11 -4.50 8.25
N LEU A 255 12.68 -5.66 8.57
CA LEU A 255 12.13 -6.56 9.59
C LEU A 255 11.95 -5.83 10.93
N LEU A 256 12.96 -5.08 11.36
CA LEU A 256 12.94 -4.32 12.60
C LEU A 256 11.82 -3.27 12.61
N GLU A 257 11.68 -2.54 11.51
CA GLU A 257 10.63 -1.54 11.35
C GLU A 257 9.24 -2.17 11.36
N GLN A 258 9.04 -3.27 10.61
CA GLN A 258 7.75 -3.95 10.58
C GLN A 258 7.37 -4.51 11.96
N PHE A 259 8.32 -5.08 12.69
CA PHE A 259 8.06 -5.60 14.04
C PHE A 259 7.65 -4.48 15.00
N ARG A 260 8.36 -3.35 14.97
CA ARG A 260 8.02 -2.16 15.78
C ARG A 260 6.64 -1.62 15.41
N ALA A 261 6.36 -1.43 14.13
CA ALA A 261 5.06 -0.95 13.67
C ALA A 261 3.91 -1.86 14.11
N ILE A 262 4.10 -3.19 14.13
CA ILE A 262 3.09 -4.14 14.65
C ILE A 262 2.92 -3.98 16.16
N ARG A 263 4.03 -3.95 16.91
CA ARG A 263 4.02 -3.80 18.37
C ARG A 263 3.31 -2.54 18.82
N ASP A 264 3.62 -1.44 18.15
CA ASP A 264 3.18 -0.09 18.51
C ASP A 264 1.80 0.22 17.90
N GLY A 265 1.24 -0.69 17.10
CA GLY A 265 -0.11 -0.60 16.54
C GLY A 265 -0.23 0.27 15.29
N GLU A 266 0.90 0.73 14.73
CA GLU A 266 0.94 1.48 13.47
C GLU A 266 0.62 0.59 12.26
N ARG A 267 1.05 -0.68 12.31
CA ARG A 267 0.70 -1.72 11.33
C ARG A 267 -0.39 -2.62 11.91
N ARG A 268 -1.63 -2.41 11.45
CA ARG A 268 -2.84 -3.02 12.02
C ARG A 268 -3.33 -4.27 11.29
N ASN A 269 -2.64 -4.65 10.22
CA ASN A 269 -2.99 -5.80 9.38
C ASN A 269 -2.25 -7.11 9.74
N ALA A 270 -1.53 -7.14 10.87
CA ALA A 270 -0.87 -8.34 11.36
C ALA A 270 -1.86 -9.32 12.02
N SER A 271 -1.51 -10.61 12.04
CA SER A 271 -2.32 -11.61 12.74
C SER A 271 -2.32 -11.34 14.25
N ALA A 272 -3.40 -11.73 14.94
CA ALA A 272 -3.48 -11.58 16.39
C ALA A 272 -2.31 -12.26 17.12
N LYS A 273 -1.83 -13.40 16.59
CA LYS A 273 -0.65 -14.11 17.10
C LYS A 273 0.61 -13.25 16.99
N MET A 274 0.86 -12.64 15.83
CA MET A 274 2.03 -11.79 15.62
C MET A 274 1.96 -10.51 16.46
N THR A 275 0.79 -9.89 16.57
CA THR A 275 0.57 -8.71 17.43
C THR A 275 0.81 -9.03 18.90
N ALA A 276 0.34 -10.19 19.39
CA ALA A 276 0.60 -10.63 20.77
C ALA A 276 2.10 -10.85 21.01
N LEU A 277 2.75 -11.65 20.17
CA LEU A 277 4.18 -11.94 20.27
C LEU A 277 5.04 -10.66 20.25
N SER A 278 4.66 -9.68 19.43
CA SER A 278 5.41 -8.43 19.31
C SER A 278 5.53 -7.63 20.61
N LYS A 279 4.64 -7.88 21.57
CA LYS A 279 4.60 -7.22 22.89
C LYS A 279 5.36 -8.00 23.97
N GLU A 280 5.74 -9.25 23.69
CA GLU A 280 6.40 -10.13 24.67
C GLU A 280 7.92 -9.96 24.66
N LEU A 281 8.51 -9.61 23.52
CA LEU A 281 9.96 -9.53 23.34
C LEU A 281 10.51 -8.14 23.69
N THR A 282 11.65 -8.12 24.38
CA THR A 282 12.42 -6.90 24.65
C THR A 282 13.10 -6.37 23.38
N GLY A 283 13.53 -5.11 23.39
CA GLY A 283 14.22 -4.51 22.24
C GLY A 283 15.50 -5.26 21.83
N GLU A 284 16.25 -5.81 22.79
CA GLU A 284 17.45 -6.61 22.54
C GLU A 284 17.11 -7.97 21.93
N GLU A 285 16.07 -8.63 22.44
CA GLU A 285 15.58 -9.91 21.88
C GLU A 285 15.05 -9.73 20.47
N VAL A 286 14.31 -8.66 20.20
CA VAL A 286 13.85 -8.30 18.85
C VAL A 286 15.04 -8.05 17.92
N ALA A 287 16.03 -7.28 18.36
CA ALA A 287 17.22 -7.04 17.55
C ALA A 287 17.98 -8.34 17.24
N ALA A 288 18.12 -9.24 18.22
CA ALA A 288 18.80 -10.51 18.06
C ALA A 288 18.05 -11.47 17.12
N VAL A 289 16.74 -11.67 17.33
CA VAL A 289 15.94 -12.60 16.51
C VAL A 289 15.85 -12.12 15.06
N LEU A 290 15.69 -10.82 14.82
CA LEU A 290 15.57 -10.30 13.45
C LEU A 290 16.91 -10.24 12.72
N ASP A 291 18.03 -10.08 13.44
CA ASP A 291 19.38 -10.23 12.85
C ASP A 291 19.60 -11.67 12.39
N TYR A 292 19.25 -12.64 13.25
CA TYR A 292 19.25 -14.05 12.87
C TYR A 292 18.31 -14.33 11.68
N THR A 293 17.06 -13.89 11.73
CA THR A 293 16.09 -14.05 10.63
C THR A 293 16.61 -13.49 9.31
N SER A 294 17.26 -12.33 9.32
CA SER A 294 17.82 -11.72 8.09
C SER A 294 18.89 -12.59 7.41
N ARG A 295 19.44 -13.59 8.13
CA ARG A 295 20.48 -14.52 7.66
C ARG A 295 19.94 -15.90 7.31
N LEU A 296 18.66 -16.17 7.56
CA LEU A 296 18.02 -17.38 7.08
C LEU A 296 17.97 -17.37 5.55
N LEU A 297 18.22 -18.54 4.97
CA LEU A 297 18.38 -18.70 3.53
C LEU A 297 17.15 -19.43 2.96
N PRO A 298 16.62 -18.97 1.81
CA PRO A 298 15.64 -19.74 1.07
C PRO A 298 16.23 -21.03 0.51
N ASP A 299 15.38 -21.95 0.07
CA ASP A 299 15.83 -23.13 -0.68
C ASP A 299 16.64 -22.71 -1.92
N GLU A 300 17.56 -23.55 -2.35
CA GLU A 300 18.54 -23.21 -3.39
C GLU A 300 17.86 -22.84 -4.72
N GLU A 301 16.74 -23.49 -5.03
CA GLU A 301 15.94 -23.30 -6.24
C GLU A 301 15.21 -21.95 -6.29
N LEU A 302 15.12 -21.24 -5.17
CA LEU A 302 14.51 -19.91 -5.09
C LEU A 302 15.57 -18.79 -5.05
N ARG A 303 16.86 -19.13 -5.00
CA ARG A 303 17.94 -18.15 -4.88
C ARG A 303 18.33 -17.64 -6.25
N ALA A 304 18.44 -16.33 -6.35
CA ALA A 304 19.10 -15.70 -7.48
C ALA A 304 20.54 -16.21 -7.61
N PRO A 305 20.94 -16.75 -8.79
CA PRO A 305 22.33 -17.06 -9.08
C PRO A 305 23.24 -15.84 -8.91
N GLU A 306 24.54 -16.07 -8.69
CA GLU A 306 25.51 -14.98 -8.64
C GLU A 306 25.51 -14.19 -9.96
N GLY A 307 25.36 -12.88 -9.86
CA GLY A 307 25.29 -11.98 -11.02
C GLY A 307 23.98 -12.07 -11.82
N TRP A 308 22.97 -12.77 -11.32
CA TRP A 308 21.65 -12.80 -11.95
C TRP A 308 21.06 -11.39 -12.05
N ARG A 309 20.44 -11.11 -13.18
CA ARG A 309 19.63 -9.92 -13.40
C ARG A 309 18.31 -10.35 -14.00
N ASN A 310 17.26 -9.58 -13.71
CA ASN A 310 15.94 -9.95 -14.18
C ASN A 310 15.86 -9.89 -15.72
N PRO A 311 15.73 -11.02 -16.43
CA PRO A 311 15.72 -11.05 -17.89
C PRO A 311 14.52 -10.31 -18.50
N ASP A 312 13.42 -10.12 -17.75
CA ASP A 312 12.27 -9.36 -18.22
C ASP A 312 12.54 -7.84 -18.30
N PHE A 313 13.64 -7.38 -17.73
CA PHE A 313 14.11 -5.98 -17.74
C PHE A 313 15.38 -5.78 -18.55
N GLU A 314 16.05 -6.85 -18.94
CA GLU A 314 17.12 -6.79 -19.93
C GLU A 314 16.48 -6.53 -21.30
N GLN A 315 16.44 -5.28 -21.75
CA GLN A 315 16.17 -5.01 -23.16
C GLN A 315 17.46 -5.26 -23.97
N PRO A 316 17.36 -5.72 -25.23
CA PRO A 316 18.40 -5.44 -26.21
C PRO A 316 18.57 -3.92 -26.44
#